data_AF-A0AAV5SNN0-F1
#
_entry.id   AF-A0AAV5SNN0-F1
#
_cell.length_a   1.000
_cell.length_b   1.000
_cell.length_c   1.000
_cell.angle_alpha   90.00
_cell.angle_beta   90.00
_cell.angle_gamma   90.00
#
_symmetry.space_group_name_H-M   'P 1'
#
loop_
_entity.id
_entity.type
_entity.pdbx_description
1 polymer ?
#
loop_
_entity_poly.entity_id
_entity_poly.type
_entity_poly.pdbx_seq_one_letter_code
_entity_poly.pdbx_strand_id
1 'polypeptide(L)'
;FLLIFCQYVIPLLPHLYFVFGYVNWINDTYTGWDNTTGSIYRAITGVYYLLFAISGVTLNTLAVHQLRKLSHSSAFYYKQQKSLVIYTLTSTSIHLFLSFSQFVWSYAFLSGNTTLLISVRGAAFNVYDVTSFADPIVLICISKHVRAAL
;
A
#
# COMPACT_ATOMS: atom_id res chain seq x y z
N PHE A 1 8.44 2.46 14.07
CA PHE A 1 7.29 3.37 14.18
C PHE A 1 7.11 4.20 12.92
N LEU A 2 8.11 5.01 12.49
CA LEU A 2 8.01 5.85 11.29
C LEU A 2 7.62 5.06 10.02
N LEU A 3 8.20 3.88 9.80
CA LEU A 3 7.91 3.04 8.63
C LEU A 3 6.46 2.52 8.63
N ILE A 4 5.97 2.08 9.79
CA ILE A 4 4.56 1.66 9.99
C ILE A 4 3.63 2.86 9.75
N PHE A 5 3.97 4.04 10.28
CA PHE A 5 3.19 5.25 10.04
C PHE A 5 3.11 5.59 8.54
N CYS A 6 4.25 5.62 7.84
CA CYS A 6 4.28 5.86 6.40
C CYS A 6 3.49 4.82 5.62
N GLN A 7 3.50 3.57 6.06
CA GLN A 7 2.90 2.45 5.35
C GLN A 7 1.38 2.35 5.51
N TYR A 8 0.84 2.73 6.66
CA TYR A 8 -0.60 2.61 6.93
C TYR A 8 -1.33 3.95 6.94
N VAL A 9 -0.68 5.04 7.35
CA VAL A 9 -1.36 6.35 7.51
C VAL A 9 -1.39 7.11 6.19
N ILE A 10 -0.27 7.19 5.47
CA ILE A 10 -0.19 7.96 4.21
C ILE A 10 -1.20 7.44 3.17
N PRO A 11 -1.32 6.13 2.91
CA PRO A 11 -2.31 5.62 1.96
C PRO A 11 -3.76 5.76 2.45
N LEU A 12 -3.99 5.90 3.76
CA LEU A 12 -5.33 6.03 4.34
C LEU A 12 -5.91 7.45 4.17
N LEU A 13 -5.06 8.48 4.24
CA LEU A 13 -5.46 9.89 4.14
C LEU A 13 -6.37 10.22 2.95
N PRO A 14 -6.12 9.78 1.70
CA PRO A 14 -7.02 10.06 0.58
C PRO A 14 -8.43 9.46 0.78
N HIS A 15 -8.54 8.35 1.51
CA HIS A 15 -9.83 7.70 1.78
C HIS A 15 -10.69 8.44 2.82
N LEU A 16 -10.10 9.35 3.61
CA LEU A 16 -10.88 10.26 4.47
C LEU A 16 -11.81 11.17 3.64
N TYR A 17 -11.53 11.32 2.35
CA TYR A 17 -12.42 12.02 1.42
C TYR A 17 -13.82 11.40 1.35
N PHE A 18 -13.97 10.09 1.57
CA PHE A 18 -15.28 9.43 1.62
C PHE A 18 -16.15 9.85 2.82
N VAL A 19 -15.57 10.44 3.86
CA VAL A 19 -16.32 10.99 4.99
C VAL A 19 -17.08 12.25 4.59
N PHE A 20 -16.55 12.99 3.61
CA PHE A 20 -17.08 14.30 3.21
C PHE A 20 -17.68 14.32 1.79
N GLY A 21 -17.29 13.37 0.93
CA GLY A 21 -17.70 13.32 -0.47
C GLY A 21 -19.09 12.72 -0.66
N TYR A 22 -19.97 13.45 -1.36
CA TYR A 22 -21.30 12.96 -1.72
C TYR A 22 -21.20 11.89 -2.81
N VAL A 23 -21.69 10.68 -2.52
CA VAL A 23 -21.74 9.58 -3.49
C VAL A 23 -23.09 9.57 -4.19
N ASN A 24 -23.08 9.41 -5.52
CA ASN A 24 -24.28 9.50 -6.33
C ASN A 24 -25.01 8.16 -6.38
N TRP A 25 -26.29 8.22 -6.05
CA TRP A 25 -27.26 7.15 -6.18
C TRP A 25 -28.30 7.58 -7.21
N ILE A 26 -28.52 6.77 -8.24
CA ILE A 26 -29.54 7.00 -9.25
C ILE A 26 -30.45 5.78 -9.25
N ASN A 27 -31.73 5.97 -8.90
CA ASN A 27 -32.72 4.89 -8.81
C ASN A 27 -32.21 3.67 -8.01
N ASP A 28 -31.73 3.92 -6.78
CA ASP A 28 -31.15 2.91 -5.87
C ASP A 28 -29.92 2.16 -6.41
N THR A 29 -29.39 2.57 -7.56
CA THR A 29 -28.16 2.04 -8.12
C THR A 29 -26.98 2.90 -7.70
N TYR A 30 -25.96 2.29 -7.10
CA TYR A 30 -24.70 2.95 -6.79
C TYR A 30 -23.97 3.34 -8.08
N THR A 31 -23.86 4.64 -8.36
CA THR A 31 -23.17 5.16 -9.56
C THR A 31 -21.78 5.72 -9.25
N GLY A 32 -21.40 5.76 -7.98
CA GLY A 32 -20.11 6.30 -7.55
C GLY A 32 -20.10 7.83 -7.53
N TRP A 33 -18.95 8.43 -7.81
CA TRP A 33 -18.82 9.88 -7.89
C TRP A 33 -19.03 10.41 -9.31
N ASP A 34 -19.47 11.66 -9.41
CA ASP A 34 -19.44 12.38 -10.68
C ASP A 34 -17.99 12.50 -11.19
N ASN A 35 -17.84 12.82 -12.47
CA ASN A 35 -16.53 12.84 -13.12
C ASN A 35 -15.54 13.81 -12.45
N THR A 36 -16.02 14.95 -11.96
CA THR A 36 -15.18 15.97 -11.33
C THR A 36 -14.68 15.47 -9.97
N THR A 37 -15.61 15.08 -9.09
CA THR A 37 -15.29 14.57 -7.74
C THR A 37 -14.43 13.30 -7.82
N GLY A 38 -14.78 12.38 -8.73
CA GLY A 38 -14.03 11.15 -8.95
C GLY A 38 -12.62 11.39 -9.52
N SER A 39 -12.44 12.43 -10.34
CA SER A 39 -11.12 12.82 -10.84
C SER A 39 -10.23 13.38 -9.72
N ILE A 40 -10.77 14.31 -8.92
CA ILE A 40 -10.06 14.92 -7.78
C ILE A 40 -9.59 13.85 -6.81
N TYR A 41 -10.50 12.96 -6.39
CA TYR A 41 -10.15 11.87 -5.47
C TYR A 41 -9.04 10.99 -6.04
N ARG A 42 -9.12 10.58 -7.31
CA ARG A 42 -8.11 9.69 -7.92
C ARG A 42 -6.76 10.39 -8.02
N ALA A 43 -6.74 11.67 -8.36
CA ALA A 43 -5.51 12.47 -8.38
C ALA A 43 -4.85 12.53 -6.98
N ILE A 44 -5.63 12.87 -5.95
CA ILE A 44 -5.16 12.89 -4.56
C ILE A 44 -4.65 11.51 -4.15
N THR A 45 -5.43 10.47 -4.40
CA THR A 45 -5.06 9.07 -4.12
C THR A 45 -3.73 8.70 -4.77
N GLY A 46 -3.55 9.00 -6.06
CA GLY A 46 -2.30 8.77 -6.79
C GLY A 46 -1.09 9.49 -6.16
N VAL A 47 -1.26 10.74 -5.74
CA VAL A 47 -0.20 11.51 -5.05
C VAL A 47 0.19 10.86 -3.73
N TYR A 48 -0.77 10.47 -2.89
CA TYR A 48 -0.47 9.83 -1.60
C TYR A 48 0.21 8.47 -1.78
N TYR A 49 -0.19 7.67 -2.77
CA TYR A 49 0.50 6.42 -3.11
C TYR A 49 1.92 6.63 -3.64
N LEU A 50 2.15 7.70 -4.41
CA LEU A 50 3.50 8.08 -4.85
C LEU A 50 4.39 8.49 -3.66
N LEU A 51 3.85 9.30 -2.73
CA LEU A 51 4.56 9.70 -1.51
C LEU A 51 4.90 8.48 -0.62
N PHE A 52 3.96 7.55 -0.48
CA PHE A 52 4.22 6.27 0.17
C PHE A 52 5.34 5.51 -0.54
N ALA A 53 5.32 5.42 -1.88
CA ALA A 53 6.33 4.67 -2.61
C ALA A 53 7.74 5.23 -2.41
N ILE A 54 7.89 6.56 -2.51
CA ILE A 54 9.17 7.24 -2.31
C ILE A 54 9.67 7.03 -0.87
N SER A 55 8.83 7.37 0.12
CA SER A 55 9.20 7.27 1.54
C SER A 55 9.47 5.83 1.98
N GLY A 56 8.65 4.88 1.55
CA GLY A 56 8.78 3.46 1.84
C GLY A 56 10.08 2.88 1.29
N VAL A 57 10.43 3.18 0.03
CA VAL A 57 11.71 2.74 -0.56
C VAL A 57 12.89 3.33 0.21
N THR A 58 12.90 4.65 0.45
CA THR A 58 14.00 5.30 1.19
C THR A 58 14.19 4.70 2.58
N LEU A 59 13.11 4.52 3.36
CA LEU A 59 13.19 3.98 4.71
C LEU A 59 13.66 2.52 4.72
N ASN A 60 13.23 1.69 3.76
CA ASN A 60 13.71 0.32 3.64
C ASN A 60 15.19 0.25 3.25
N THR A 61 15.66 1.11 2.35
CA THR A 61 17.10 1.21 2.01
C THR A 61 17.92 1.56 3.25
N LEU A 62 17.47 2.51 4.07
CA LEU A 62 18.11 2.88 5.33
C LEU A 62 18.10 1.71 6.33
N ALA A 63 16.99 0.98 6.45
CA ALA A 63 16.87 -0.17 7.33
C ALA A 63 17.85 -1.30 6.95
N VAL A 64 17.98 -1.60 5.65
CA VAL A 64 18.94 -2.57 5.13
C VAL A 64 20.38 -2.13 5.40
N HIS A 65 20.68 -0.84 5.19
CA HIS A 65 22.00 -0.29 5.48
C HIS A 65 22.37 -0.43 6.97
N GLN A 66 21.44 -0.11 7.87
CA GLN A 66 21.64 -0.30 9.32
C GLN A 66 21.80 -1.78 9.68
N LEU A 67 21.04 -2.68 9.05
CA LEU A 67 21.18 -4.12 9.27
C LEU A 67 22.56 -4.65 8.86
N ARG A 68 23.13 -4.15 7.75
CA ARG A 68 24.50 -4.47 7.32
C ARG A 68 25.53 -3.96 8.32
N LYS A 69 25.35 -2.75 8.87
CA LYS A 69 26.23 -2.26 9.94
C LYS A 69 26.14 -3.16 11.18
N LEU A 70 24.93 -3.60 11.54
CA LEU A 70 24.71 -4.51 12.66
C LEU A 70 25.36 -5.88 12.47
N SER A 71 25.39 -6.43 11.24
CA SER A 71 26.02 -7.72 10.98
C SER A 71 27.51 -7.76 11.32
N HIS A 72 28.18 -6.62 11.30
CA HIS A 72 29.59 -6.50 11.68
C HIS A 72 29.80 -6.22 13.18
N SER A 73 28.76 -5.81 13.91
CA SER A 73 28.87 -5.38 15.31
C SER A 73 28.29 -6.37 16.33
N SER A 74 27.20 -7.07 16.01
CA SER A 74 26.57 -8.01 16.93
C SER A 74 25.70 -9.04 16.21
N ALA A 75 26.03 -10.32 16.39
CA ALA A 75 25.26 -11.43 15.84
C ALA A 75 23.86 -11.57 16.47
N PHE A 76 23.71 -11.22 17.75
CA PHE A 76 22.42 -11.30 18.47
C PHE A 76 21.42 -10.27 17.92
N TYR A 77 21.80 -8.99 17.93
CA TYR A 77 20.94 -7.92 17.41
C TYR A 77 20.68 -8.06 15.91
N TYR A 78 21.66 -8.54 15.14
CA TYR A 78 21.48 -8.83 13.73
C TYR A 78 20.37 -9.87 13.49
N LYS A 79 20.37 -10.99 14.22
CA LYS A 79 19.31 -12.02 14.08
C LYS A 79 17.93 -11.47 14.41
N GLN A 80 17.82 -10.67 15.46
CA GLN A 80 16.55 -10.06 15.86
C GLN A 80 16.04 -9.06 14.82
N GLN A 81 16.90 -8.15 14.35
CA GLN A 81 16.52 -7.10 13.40
C GLN A 81 16.33 -7.63 11.97
N LYS A 82 17.01 -8.72 11.59
CA LYS A 82 16.87 -9.33 10.26
C LYS A 82 15.44 -9.74 9.96
N SER A 83 14.75 -10.37 10.90
CA SER A 83 13.35 -10.79 10.73
C SER A 83 12.43 -9.59 10.50
N LEU A 84 12.64 -8.50 11.25
CA LEU A 84 11.87 -7.27 11.09
C LEU A 84 12.12 -6.60 9.73
N VAL A 85 13.38 -6.52 9.29
CA VAL A 85 13.73 -5.93 7.99
C VAL A 85 13.17 -6.75 6.82
N ILE A 86 13.18 -8.08 6.90
CA ILE A 86 12.55 -8.92 5.87
C ILE A 86 11.04 -8.66 5.86
N TYR A 87 10.39 -8.62 7.02
CA TYR A 87 8.97 -8.28 7.12
C TYR A 87 8.67 -6.92 6.47
N THR A 88 9.40 -5.86 6.82
CA THR A 88 9.14 -4.52 6.27
C THR A 88 9.39 -4.46 4.76
N LEU A 89 10.41 -5.14 4.25
CA LEU A 89 10.69 -5.22 2.81
C LEU A 89 9.59 -5.95 2.05
N THR A 90 9.15 -7.11 2.54
CA THR A 90 8.09 -7.90 1.91
C THR A 90 6.78 -7.14 1.93
N SER A 91 6.41 -6.61 3.10
CA SER A 91 5.21 -5.79 3.27
C SER A 91 5.25 -4.57 2.35
N THR A 92 6.35 -3.80 2.35
CA THR A 92 6.48 -2.61 1.49
C THR A 92 6.40 -2.98 0.02
N SER A 93 7.02 -4.09 -0.42
CA SER A 93 6.94 -4.56 -1.81
C SER A 93 5.50 -4.85 -2.24
N ILE A 94 4.70 -5.46 -1.36
CA ILE A 94 3.29 -5.74 -1.63
C ILE A 94 2.48 -4.44 -1.72
N HIS A 95 2.71 -3.51 -0.81
CA HIS A 95 2.05 -2.20 -0.84
C HIS A 95 2.49 -1.32 -2.02
N LEU A 96 3.73 -1.47 -2.50
CA LEU A 96 4.21 -0.83 -3.74
C LEU A 96 3.49 -1.39 -4.97
N PHE A 97 3.24 -2.70 -5.02
CA PHE A 97 2.44 -3.31 -6.08
C PHE A 97 1.01 -2.76 -6.12
N LEU A 98 0.38 -2.58 -4.95
CA LEU A 98 -0.91 -1.90 -4.82
C LEU A 98 -0.84 -0.46 -5.30
N SER A 99 0.15 0.28 -4.84
CA SER A 99 0.37 1.69 -5.22
C SER A 99 0.48 1.84 -6.73
N PHE A 100 1.20 0.91 -7.38
CA PHE A 100 1.32 0.85 -8.82
C PHE A 100 -0.04 0.59 -9.50
N SER A 101 -0.83 -0.36 -8.98
CA SER A 101 -2.19 -0.60 -9.48
C SER A 101 -3.08 0.66 -9.40
N GLN A 102 -3.04 1.38 -8.28
CA GLN A 102 -3.79 2.63 -8.07
C GLN A 102 -3.33 3.77 -8.99
N PHE A 103 -2.02 3.84 -9.24
CA PHE A 103 -1.45 4.78 -10.20
C PHE A 103 -1.92 4.48 -11.63
N VAL A 104 -1.84 3.21 -12.06
CA VAL A 104 -2.31 2.79 -13.40
C VAL A 104 -3.81 3.04 -13.55
N TRP A 105 -4.60 2.80 -12.49
CA TRP A 105 -6.03 3.13 -12.48
C TRP A 105 -6.29 4.62 -12.69
N SER A 106 -5.59 5.47 -11.93
CA SER A 106 -5.71 6.92 -12.02
C SER A 106 -5.29 7.43 -13.41
N TYR A 107 -4.19 6.90 -13.95
CA TYR A 107 -3.73 7.22 -15.31
C TYR A 107 -4.73 6.79 -16.38
N ALA A 108 -5.27 5.57 -16.30
CA ALA A 108 -6.25 5.06 -17.27
C ALA A 108 -7.51 5.95 -17.31
N PHE A 109 -7.95 6.41 -16.14
CA PHE A 109 -9.07 7.33 -16.03
C PHE A 109 -8.74 8.70 -16.64
N LEU A 110 -7.62 9.32 -16.25
CA LEU A 110 -7.23 10.66 -16.71
C LEU A 110 -6.91 10.69 -18.21
N SER A 111 -6.37 9.61 -18.77
CA SER A 111 -6.09 9.48 -20.21
C SER A 111 -7.33 9.15 -21.05
N GLY A 112 -8.47 8.88 -20.42
CA GLY A 112 -9.69 8.44 -21.12
C GLY A 112 -9.56 7.06 -21.79
N ASN A 113 -8.54 6.27 -21.45
CA ASN A 113 -8.31 4.96 -22.04
C ASN A 113 -9.28 3.92 -21.45
N THR A 114 -10.43 3.74 -22.10
CA THR A 114 -11.51 2.86 -21.66
C THR A 114 -11.08 1.40 -21.54
N THR A 115 -10.28 0.90 -22.49
CA THR A 115 -9.77 -0.48 -22.47
C THR A 115 -8.89 -0.74 -21.25
N LEU A 116 -7.94 0.16 -20.97
CA LEU A 116 -7.08 0.06 -19.79
C LEU A 116 -7.90 0.18 -18.51
N LEU A 117 -8.88 1.07 -18.47
CA LEU A 117 -9.76 1.26 -17.32
C LEU A 117 -10.58 0.00 -17.00
N ILE A 118 -11.10 -0.70 -18.02
CA ILE A 118 -11.82 -1.97 -17.85
C ILE A 118 -10.88 -3.04 -17.30
N SER A 119 -9.69 -3.19 -17.88
CA SER A 119 -8.69 -4.18 -17.42
C SER A 119 -8.28 -3.97 -15.97
N VAL A 120 -8.00 -2.72 -15.57
CA VAL A 120 -7.59 -2.40 -14.20
C VAL A 120 -8.74 -2.61 -13.21
N ARG A 121 -9.99 -2.29 -13.59
CA ARG A 121 -11.18 -2.58 -12.78
C ARG A 121 -11.39 -4.08 -12.60
N GLY A 122 -11.22 -4.88 -13.65
CA GLY A 122 -11.33 -6.34 -13.56
C GLY A 122 -10.27 -6.97 -12.65
N ALA A 123 -9.08 -6.37 -12.55
CA ALA A 123 -8.02 -6.82 -11.66
C ALA A 123 -8.20 -6.36 -10.20
N ALA A 124 -9.03 -5.34 -9.94
CA ALA A 124 -9.08 -4.65 -8.65
C ALA A 124 -9.44 -5.57 -7.47
N PHE A 125 -10.38 -6.51 -7.66
CA PHE A 125 -10.82 -7.44 -6.61
C PHE A 125 -9.64 -8.26 -6.05
N ASN A 126 -8.80 -8.80 -6.93
CA ASN A 126 -7.64 -9.61 -6.55
C ASN A 126 -6.56 -8.79 -5.83
N VAL A 127 -6.44 -7.50 -6.13
CA VAL A 127 -5.37 -6.65 -5.59
C VAL A 127 -5.68 -6.21 -4.15
N TYR A 128 -6.93 -5.90 -3.83
CA TYR A 128 -7.33 -5.49 -2.48
C TYR A 128 -7.35 -6.65 -1.48
N ASP A 129 -7.79 -7.84 -1.90
CA ASP A 129 -7.79 -9.02 -1.04
C ASP A 129 -6.35 -9.44 -0.68
N VAL A 130 -5.46 -9.48 -1.68
CA VAL A 130 -4.06 -9.84 -1.47
C VAL A 130 -3.40 -8.89 -0.47
N THR A 131 -3.65 -7.59 -0.56
CA THR A 131 -3.02 -6.60 0.33
C THR A 131 -3.57 -6.63 1.75
N SER A 132 -4.87 -6.90 1.92
CA SER A 132 -5.50 -7.01 3.23
C SER A 132 -4.96 -8.20 4.04
N PHE A 133 -4.67 -9.31 3.38
CA PHE A 133 -4.15 -10.52 4.04
C PHE A 133 -2.63 -10.65 3.99
N ALA A 134 -1.95 -9.88 3.14
CA ALA A 134 -0.51 -9.95 2.97
C ALA A 134 0.25 -9.77 4.29
N ASP A 135 -0.01 -8.70 5.03
CA ASP A 135 0.75 -8.40 6.24
C ASP A 135 0.59 -9.49 7.33
N PRO A 136 -0.64 -9.96 7.65
CA PRO A 136 -0.83 -11.13 8.50
C PRO A 136 -0.10 -12.39 8.01
N ILE A 137 -0.22 -12.74 6.72
CA ILE A 137 0.43 -13.92 6.15
C ILE A 137 1.95 -13.82 6.29
N VAL A 138 2.53 -12.68 5.91
CA VAL A 138 3.96 -12.43 5.98
C VAL A 138 4.45 -12.49 7.44
N LEU A 139 3.70 -11.93 8.39
CA LEU A 139 4.01 -12.03 9.83
C LEU A 139 4.02 -13.49 10.31
N ILE A 140 3.03 -14.29 9.93
CA ILE A 140 2.96 -15.71 10.29
C ILE A 140 4.17 -16.46 9.68
N CYS A 141 4.51 -16.21 8.42
CA CYS A 141 5.64 -16.86 7.77
C CYS A 141 6.99 -16.49 8.41
N ILE A 142 7.19 -15.22 8.79
CA ILE A 142 8.50 -14.71 9.20
C ILE A 142 8.71 -14.72 10.73
N SER A 143 7.68 -14.46 11.52
CA SER A 143 7.80 -14.30 12.97
C SER A 143 7.54 -15.61 13.72
N LYS A 144 8.59 -16.14 14.37
CA LYS A 144 8.47 -17.29 15.27
C LYS A 144 7.50 -17.04 16.41
N HIS A 145 7.48 -15.82 16.96
CA HIS A 145 6.61 -15.47 18.08
C HIS A 145 5.13 -15.48 17.68
N VAL A 146 4.81 -14.94 16.49
CA VAL A 146 3.44 -14.96 15.97
C VAL A 146 2.98 -16.40 15.75
N ARG A 147 3.82 -17.28 15.18
CA ARG A 147 3.47 -18.70 15.02
C ARG A 147 3.32 -19.45 16.33
N ALA A 148 4.09 -19.09 17.36
CA ALA A 148 3.97 -19.73 18.68
C ALA A 148 2.73 -19.28 19.46
N ALA A 149 2.13 -18.15 19.07
CA ALA A 149 0.92 -17.61 19.69
C ALA A 149 -0.38 -18.01 18.98
N LEU A 150 -0.28 -18.68 17.84
CA LEU A 150 -1.39 -19.27 17.07
C LEU A 150 -1.51 -20.76 17.41
#